data_AF-H9FCS3-F1
#
_entry.id   AF-H9FCS3-F1
#
_cell.length_a   1.000
_cell.length_b   1.000
_cell.length_c   1.000
_cell.angle_alpha   90.00
_cell.angle_beta   90.00
_cell.angle_gamma   90.00
#
_symmetry.space_group_name_H-M   'P 1'
#
loop_
_entity.id
_entity.type
_entity.pdbx_description
1 polymer ?
#
loop_
_entity_poly.entity_id
_entity_poly.type
_entity_poly.pdbx_seq_one_letter_code
_entity_poly.pdbx_strand_id
1 'polypeptide(L)'
;EGCHCPEGTFQHRLACVQECPCVLTVWLLQELGAARADPGQSLGPGDELGSGQTLHTSCGNCSCAHGTLSCSLEDCFEAGGGFGSWSPWGPCSRSCGGLGTRTR
;
A
#
# COMPACT_ATOMS: atom_id res chain seq x y z
N GLU A 1 -37.56 19.72 -12.60
CA GLU A 1 -36.53 19.60 -13.66
C GLU A 1 -35.16 19.61 -12.99
N GLY A 2 -34.22 18.79 -13.44
CA GLY A 2 -32.91 18.62 -12.80
C GLY A 2 -31.77 18.80 -13.79
N CYS A 3 -30.63 19.27 -13.31
CA CYS A 3 -29.41 19.36 -14.10
C CYS A 3 -28.80 17.97 -14.25
N HIS A 4 -28.44 17.61 -15.47
CA HIS A 4 -27.75 16.35 -15.78
C HIS A 4 -26.45 16.69 -16.49
N CYS A 5 -25.49 15.78 -16.39
CA CYS A 5 -24.26 15.88 -17.15
C CYS A 5 -24.53 15.66 -18.65
N PRO A 6 -23.77 16.34 -19.54
CA PRO A 6 -23.90 16.14 -20.98
C PRO A 6 -23.61 14.69 -21.39
N GLU A 7 -24.20 14.26 -22.50
CA GLU A 7 -24.00 12.92 -23.07
C GLU A 7 -22.51 12.56 -23.18
N GLY A 8 -22.14 11.38 -22.69
CA GLY A 8 -20.75 10.90 -22.67
C GLY A 8 -19.92 11.38 -21.47
N THR A 9 -20.53 12.00 -20.46
CA THR A 9 -19.84 12.37 -19.21
C THR A 9 -20.54 11.79 -17.98
N PHE A 10 -19.77 11.59 -16.92
CA PHE A 10 -20.23 11.02 -15.66
C PHE A 10 -20.22 12.08 -14.56
N GLN A 11 -21.21 12.03 -13.68
CA GLN A 11 -21.27 12.92 -12.53
C GLN A 11 -20.35 12.40 -11.42
N HIS A 12 -19.34 13.19 -11.06
CA HIS A 12 -18.40 12.91 -9.98
C HIS A 12 -18.12 14.19 -9.17
N ARG A 13 -18.31 14.14 -7.84
CA ARG A 13 -18.16 15.31 -6.92
C ARG A 13 -18.79 16.61 -7.44
N LEU A 14 -20.04 16.53 -7.93
CA LEU A 14 -20.79 17.67 -8.50
C LEU A 14 -20.19 18.26 -9.79
N ALA A 15 -19.21 17.60 -10.40
CA ALA A 15 -18.64 17.92 -11.70
C ALA A 15 -18.97 16.82 -12.72
N CYS A 16 -18.90 17.17 -14.00
CA CYS A 16 -19.01 16.21 -15.09
C CYS A 16 -17.62 15.88 -15.61
N VAL A 17 -17.23 14.61 -15.54
CA VAL A 17 -15.92 14.12 -15.97
C VAL A 17 -16.08 13.16 -17.15
N GLN A 18 -15.11 13.13 -18.06
CA GLN A 18 -15.11 12.18 -19.18
C GLN A 18 -14.70 10.78 -18.72
N GLU A 19 -13.87 10.70 -17.68
CA GLU A 19 -13.31 9.46 -17.16
C GLU A 19 -13.34 9.48 -15.63
N CYS A 20 -13.59 8.34 -15.02
CA CYS A 20 -13.65 8.22 -13.56
C CYS A 20 -12.23 8.32 -12.97
N PRO A 21 -12.01 9.18 -11.96
CA PRO A 21 -10.77 9.16 -11.18
C PRO A 21 -10.72 7.93 -10.26
N CYS A 22 -9.52 7.57 -9.82
CA CYS A 22 -9.27 6.51 -8.86
C CYS A 22 -9.18 7.09 -7.45
N VAL A 23 -10.00 6.58 -6.53
CA VAL A 23 -9.97 7.01 -5.12
C VAL A 23 -8.93 6.19 -4.36
N LEU A 24 -8.01 6.86 -3.67
CA LEU A 24 -7.01 6.22 -2.83
C LEU A 24 -7.63 5.86 -1.48
N THR A 25 -7.87 4.56 -1.25
CA THR A 25 -8.42 4.08 0.03
C THR A 25 -7.33 3.89 1.08
N VAL A 26 -7.72 3.85 2.35
CA VAL A 26 -6.82 3.55 3.48
C VAL A 26 -6.11 2.20 3.25
N TRP A 27 -6.84 1.19 2.77
CA TRP A 27 -6.31 -0.15 2.54
C TRP A 27 -5.22 -0.15 1.47
N LEU A 28 -5.47 0.52 0.35
CA LEU A 28 -4.50 0.65 -0.73
C LEU A 28 -3.22 1.37 -0.27
N LEU A 29 -3.36 2.47 0.47
CA LEU A 29 -2.20 3.20 1.00
C LEU A 29 -1.40 2.38 2.02
N GLN A 30 -2.05 1.45 2.72
CA GLN A 30 -1.41 0.52 3.65
C GLN A 30 -0.65 -0.59 2.91
N GLU A 31 -1.19 -1.12 1.80
CA GLU A 31 -0.49 -2.10 0.95
C GLU A 31 0.73 -1.50 0.24
N LEU A 32 0.69 -0.20 -0.10
CA LEU A 32 1.74 0.48 -0.87
C LEU A 32 2.99 0.88 -0.08
N GLY A 33 3.14 0.49 1.20
CA GLY A 33 4.41 0.65 1.91
C GLY A 33 4.91 2.11 1.98
N ALA A 34 3.97 3.03 2.24
CA ALA A 34 4.11 4.48 2.34
C ALA A 34 4.08 5.27 1.02
N ALA A 35 3.20 6.27 0.97
CA ALA A 35 3.42 7.43 0.13
C ALA A 35 4.52 8.32 0.77
N ARG A 36 5.80 7.93 0.65
CA ARG A 36 6.82 8.96 0.39
C ARG A 36 6.74 9.23 -1.10
N ALA A 37 5.75 10.03 -1.47
CA ALA A 37 5.86 10.75 -2.71
C ALA A 37 7.07 11.70 -2.61
N ASP A 38 7.61 12.09 -3.76
CA ASP A 38 8.59 13.17 -3.87
C ASP A 38 8.24 14.35 -2.94
N PRO A 39 9.25 15.10 -2.42
CA PRO A 39 9.01 16.25 -1.55
C PRO A 39 8.09 17.27 -2.24
N GLY A 40 6.78 17.15 -1.99
CA GLY A 40 5.74 17.93 -2.65
C GLY A 40 4.35 17.27 -2.75
N GLN A 41 4.23 15.92 -2.72
CA GLN A 41 2.94 15.26 -3.04
C GLN A 41 2.47 14.25 -1.97
N SER A 42 2.26 14.69 -0.73
CA SER A 42 1.70 13.82 0.32
C SER A 42 0.25 13.44 -0.01
N LEU A 43 0.04 12.25 -0.61
CA LEU A 43 -1.29 11.71 -0.88
C LEU A 43 -1.80 10.93 0.35
N GLY A 44 -3.02 11.25 0.76
CA GLY A 44 -3.71 10.67 1.89
C GLY A 44 -4.97 9.88 1.49
N PRO A 45 -5.59 9.19 2.45
CA PRO A 45 -6.84 8.47 2.21
C PRO A 45 -7.95 9.43 1.77
N GLY A 46 -8.62 9.12 0.66
CA GLY A 46 -9.68 9.93 0.06
C GLY A 46 -9.22 10.90 -1.03
N ASP A 47 -7.92 10.99 -1.28
CA ASP A 47 -7.39 11.69 -2.44
C ASP A 47 -7.71 10.92 -3.73
N GLU A 48 -7.77 11.66 -4.84
CA GLU A 48 -8.18 11.13 -6.14
C GLU A 48 -7.08 11.33 -7.17
N LEU A 49 -6.81 10.26 -7.92
CA LEU A 49 -5.90 10.25 -9.05
C LEU A 49 -6.72 10.29 -10.34
N GLY A 50 -6.47 11.29 -11.19
CA GLY A 50 -7.11 11.40 -12.49
C GLY A 50 -6.73 10.24 -13.42
N SER A 51 -7.61 9.93 -14.37
CA SER A 51 -7.33 8.92 -15.40
C SER A 51 -6.07 9.32 -16.19
N GLY A 52 -5.12 8.40 -16.32
CA GLY A 52 -3.81 8.58 -16.94
C GLY A 52 -2.70 9.07 -15.99
N GLN A 53 -3.02 9.47 -14.76
CA GLN A 53 -2.00 9.86 -13.79
C GLN A 53 -1.35 8.62 -13.14
N THR A 54 -0.08 8.76 -12.76
CA THR A 54 0.71 7.72 -12.10
C THR A 54 1.20 8.19 -10.74
N LEU A 55 1.13 7.29 -9.76
CA LEU A 55 1.72 7.44 -8.43
C LEU A 55 2.94 6.53 -8.34
N HIS A 56 4.10 7.14 -8.11
CA HIS A 56 5.30 6.42 -7.74
C HIS A 56 5.30 6.18 -6.23
N THR A 57 5.46 4.93 -5.83
CA THR A 57 5.59 4.51 -4.44
C THR A 57 7.01 4.02 -4.18
N SER A 58 7.32 3.71 -2.93
CA SER A 58 8.64 3.22 -2.53
C SER A 58 9.07 1.92 -3.23
N CYS A 59 8.10 1.11 -3.69
CA CYS A 59 8.35 -0.22 -4.22
C CYS A 59 7.53 -0.56 -5.48
N GLY A 60 6.91 0.44 -6.11
CA GLY A 60 6.10 0.19 -7.30
C GLY A 60 5.48 1.44 -7.91
N ASN A 61 4.93 1.27 -9.10
CA ASN A 61 4.22 2.32 -9.83
C ASN A 61 2.75 1.95 -9.95
N CYS A 62 1.88 2.88 -9.57
CA CYS A 62 0.44 2.75 -9.74
C CYS A 62 -0.03 3.69 -10.83
N SER A 63 -0.83 3.21 -11.77
CA SER A 63 -1.50 4.01 -12.79
C SER A 63 -3.01 3.96 -12.60
N CYS A 64 -3.68 5.10 -12.75
CA CYS A 64 -5.13 5.15 -12.78
C CYS A 64 -5.63 5.12 -14.21
N ALA A 65 -6.52 4.19 -14.55
CA ALA A 65 -7.20 4.15 -15.83
C ALA A 65 -8.64 3.70 -15.64
N HIS A 66 -9.60 4.45 -16.19
CA HIS A 66 -11.04 4.12 -16.14
C HIS A 66 -11.55 3.84 -14.72
N GLY A 67 -11.14 4.65 -13.73
CA GLY A 67 -11.48 4.46 -12.32
C GLY A 67 -10.84 3.24 -11.63
N THR A 68 -9.99 2.49 -12.35
CA THR A 68 -9.26 1.34 -11.83
C THR A 68 -7.80 1.70 -11.62
N LEU A 69 -7.30 1.45 -10.41
CA LEU A 69 -5.89 1.64 -10.11
C LEU A 69 -5.14 0.32 -10.34
N SER A 70 -4.12 0.36 -11.20
CA SER A 70 -3.25 -0.77 -11.51
C SER A 70 -1.85 -0.51 -10.96
N CYS A 71 -1.39 -1.32 -10.01
CA CYS A 71 -0.07 -1.16 -9.39
C CYS A 71 0.87 -2.29 -9.78
N SER A 72 2.07 -1.95 -10.23
CA SER A 72 3.20 -2.88 -10.40
C SER A 72 4.02 -2.86 -9.11
N LEU A 73 3.70 -3.75 -8.18
CA LEU A 73 4.44 -3.94 -6.93
C LEU A 73 5.57 -4.93 -7.17
N GLU A 74 6.74 -4.43 -7.57
CA GLU A 74 7.94 -5.27 -7.67
C GLU A 74 8.48 -5.51 -6.25
N ASP A 75 8.36 -6.75 -5.76
CA ASP A 75 8.92 -7.24 -4.48
C ASP A 75 8.89 -6.26 -3.29
N CYS A 76 7.71 -5.66 -3.02
CA CYS A 76 7.45 -4.86 -1.83
C CYS A 76 7.50 -5.64 -0.48
N PHE A 77 7.91 -6.91 -0.47
CA PHE A 77 7.77 -7.80 0.69
C PHE A 77 8.83 -7.58 1.80
N GLU A 78 9.88 -6.81 1.53
CA GLU A 78 10.99 -6.61 2.47
C GLU A 78 10.83 -5.33 3.33
N ALA A 79 9.77 -5.26 4.15
CA ALA A 79 9.75 -4.25 5.23
C ALA A 79 8.98 -4.63 6.51
N GLY A 80 8.41 -5.84 6.67
CA GLY A 80 7.74 -6.15 7.94
C GLY A 80 7.29 -7.57 8.24
N GLY A 81 7.63 -8.58 7.43
CA GLY A 81 7.07 -9.93 7.57
C GLY A 81 8.07 -11.08 7.68
N GLY A 82 9.36 -10.86 7.44
CA GLY A 82 10.38 -11.86 7.73
C GLY A 82 10.66 -11.85 9.23
N PHE A 83 10.35 -12.94 9.95
CA PHE A 83 11.01 -13.16 11.23
C PHE A 83 12.51 -13.11 10.95
N GLY A 84 13.20 -12.07 11.44
CA GLY A 84 14.66 -12.00 11.38
C GLY A 84 15.24 -13.31 11.90
N SER A 85 16.44 -13.69 11.42
CA SER A 85 17.11 -14.93 11.81
C SER A 85 16.85 -15.26 13.28
N TRP A 86 16.27 -16.44 13.57
CA TRP A 86 15.99 -16.86 14.95
C TRP A 86 17.24 -16.60 15.79
N SER A 87 17.08 -15.82 16.86
CA SER A 87 18.19 -15.65 17.80
C SER A 87 18.61 -17.03 18.30
N PRO A 88 19.91 -17.28 18.49
CA PRO A 88 20.35 -18.52 19.11
C PRO A 88 19.61 -18.68 20.44
N TRP A 89 19.12 -19.89 20.70
CA TRP A 89 18.40 -20.20 21.93
C TRP A 89 19.21 -19.71 23.13
N GLY A 90 18.60 -18.88 23.97
CA GLY A 90 19.19 -18.48 25.23
C GLY A 90 19.45 -19.69 26.14
N PRO A 91 20.32 -19.55 27.15
CA PRO A 91 20.48 -20.60 28.16
C PRO A 91 19.10 -20.94 28.75
N CYS A 92 18.88 -22.23 29.08
CA CYS A 92 17.60 -22.68 29.61
C CYS A 92 17.16 -21.80 30.78
N SER A 93 15.93 -21.27 30.72
CA SER A 93 15.33 -20.46 31.80
C SER A 93 15.24 -21.20 33.14
N ARG A 94 15.43 -22.52 33.09
CA ARG A 94 15.54 -23.40 34.23
C ARG A 94 16.85 -24.14 34.15
N SER A 95 17.70 -23.96 35.16
CA SER A 95 18.77 -24.91 35.44
C SER A 95 18.12 -26.25 35.79
N CYS A 96 18.41 -27.30 35.04
CA CYS A 96 18.15 -28.65 35.52
C CYS A 96 18.92 -28.82 36.83
N GLY A 97 18.26 -29.23 37.90
CA GLY A 97 18.92 -29.54 39.17
C GLY A 97 19.90 -30.69 38.98
N GLY A 98 21.16 -30.35 38.73
CA GLY A 98 22.33 -31.14 39.12
C GLY A 98 22.60 -32.50 38.47
N LEU A 99 21.85 -33.01 37.48
CA LEU A 99 22.09 -34.37 36.94
C LEU A 99 21.88 -34.50 35.43
N GLY A 100 22.74 -33.85 34.63
CA GLY A 100 22.79 -34.12 33.19
C GLY A 100 24.13 -33.71 32.58
N THR A 101 24.96 -34.67 32.20
CA THR A 101 26.19 -34.44 31.43
C THR A 101 25.90 -34.54 29.94
N ARG A 102 26.12 -33.45 29.20
CA ARG A 102 26.12 -33.46 27.72
C ARG A 102 27.54 -33.77 27.24
N THR A 103 27.76 -34.96 26.70
CA THR A 103 28.96 -35.27 25.90
C THR A 103 28.73 -34.91 24.43
N ARG A 104 29.82 -34.51 23.76
CA ARG A 104 29.85 -34.14 22.34
C ARG A 104 29.65 -35.36 21.45
#